data_AF-A0A2T8HNL6-F1
#
_entry.id   AF-A0A2T8HNL6-F1
#
_cell.length_a   1.000
_cell.length_b   1.000
_cell.length_c   1.000
_cell.angle_alpha   90.00
_cell.angle_beta   90.00
_cell.angle_gamma   90.00
#
_symmetry.space_group_name_H-M   'P 1'
#
loop_
_entity.id
_entity.type
_entity.pdbx_description
1 polymer ?
#
loop_
_entity_poly.entity_id
_entity_poly.type
_entity_poly.pdbx_seq_one_letter_code
_entity_poly.pdbx_strand_id
1 'polypeptide(L)' 'MPTLTKFEKLLIKKLSEGKSQREVSEELYKEGIKPNSLSSIEKYISDLRAKFGAKNMFHLGVMIGKLKV' A
#
# COMPACT_ATOMS: atom_id res chain seq x y z
N MET A 1 9.35 -9.31 12.24
CA MET A 1 8.40 -8.63 11.33
C MET A 1 9.09 -8.34 10.03
N PRO A 2 8.38 -8.41 8.89
CA PRO A 2 8.96 -7.96 7.65
C PRO A 2 9.01 -6.42 7.66
N THR A 3 10.21 -5.87 7.51
CA THR A 3 10.45 -4.42 7.59
C THR A 3 9.73 -3.70 6.45
N LEU A 4 8.90 -2.71 6.77
CA LEU A 4 8.26 -1.84 5.77
C LEU A 4 9.21 -0.73 5.31
N THR A 5 9.34 -0.57 4.00
CA THR A 5 10.04 0.53 3.36
C THR A 5 9.25 1.83 3.53
N LYS A 6 9.92 2.98 3.30
CA LYS A 6 9.25 4.29 3.34
C LYS A 6 8.09 4.38 2.35
N PHE A 7 8.26 3.80 1.16
CA PHE A 7 7.23 3.79 0.13
C PHE A 7 6.04 2.92 0.51
N GLU A 8 6.26 1.71 1.04
CA GLU A 8 5.18 0.85 1.51
C GLU A 8 4.36 1.51 2.63
N LYS A 9 5.01 2.23 3.56
CA LYS A 9 4.31 3.00 4.60
C LYS A 9 3.46 4.13 4.01
N LEU A 10 3.99 4.87 3.03
CA LEU A 10 3.24 5.91 2.33
C LEU A 10 2.01 5.32 1.62
N LEU A 11 2.19 4.21 0.92
CA LEU A 11 1.11 3.52 0.22
C LEU A 11 0.01 3.06 1.18
N ILE A 12 0.39 2.41 2.28
CA ILE A 12 -0.54 2.00 3.34
C ILE A 12 -1.29 3.20 3.91
N LYS A 13 -0.59 4.31 4.17
CA LYS A 13 -1.21 5.54 4.67
C LYS A 13 -2.27 6.06 3.70
N LYS A 14 -1.95 6.25 2.43
CA LYS A 14 -2.90 6.76 1.43
C LYS A 14 -4.11 5.82 1.28
N LEU A 15 -3.90 4.49 1.31
CA LEU A 15 -5.00 3.51 1.31
C LEU A 15 -5.88 3.59 2.58
N SER A 16 -5.26 3.81 3.75
CA SER A 16 -5.98 3.95 5.02
C SER A 16 -6.85 5.22 5.08
N GLU A 17 -6.55 6.23 4.27
CA GLU A 17 -7.37 7.42 4.05
C GLU A 17 -8.61 7.15 3.17
N GLY A 18 -8.81 5.90 2.71
CA GLY A 18 -9.95 5.49 1.88
C GLY A 18 -9.72 5.61 0.37
N LYS A 19 -8.51 5.94 -0.07
CA LYS A 19 -8.18 6.10 -1.49
C LYS A 19 -8.11 4.75 -2.20
N SER A 20 -8.65 4.69 -3.41
CA SER A 20 -8.45 3.56 -4.32
C SER A 20 -7.01 3.52 -4.87
N GLN A 21 -6.58 2.37 -5.37
CA GLN A 21 -5.23 2.21 -5.95
C GLN A 21 -4.98 3.15 -7.13
N ARG A 22 -6.05 3.46 -7.89
CA ARG A 22 -6.01 4.43 -8.99
C ARG A 22 -5.82 5.85 -8.49
N GLU A 23 -6.56 6.26 -7.46
CA GLU A 23 -6.38 7.58 -6.86
C GLU A 23 -4.97 7.75 -6.28
N VAL A 24 -4.43 6.70 -5.64
CA VAL A 24 -3.04 6.72 -5.16
C VAL A 24 -2.05 6.87 -6.31
N SER A 25 -2.25 6.13 -7.41
CA SER A 25 -1.41 6.25 -8.62
C SER A 25 -1.43 7.68 -9.17
N GLU A 26 -2.61 8.26 -9.33
CA GLU A 26 -2.79 9.62 -9.86
C GLU A 26 -2.20 10.69 -8.92
N GLU A 27 -2.33 10.52 -7.60
CA GLU A 27 -1.79 11.44 -6.60
C GLU A 27 -0.26 11.38 -6.54
N LEU A 28 0.34 10.18 -6.53
CA LEU A 28 1.80 10.03 -6.56
C LEU A 28 2.39 10.59 -7.86
N TYR A 29 1.68 10.47 -8.98
CA TYR A 29 2.08 11.08 -10.24
C TYR A 29 2.09 12.62 -10.13
N LYS A 30 1.02 13.21 -9.58
CA LYS A 30 0.92 14.67 -9.36
C LYS A 30 1.98 15.19 -8.37
N GLU A 31 2.30 14.41 -7.34
CA GLU A 31 3.35 14.73 -6.35
C GLU A 31 4.78 14.47 -6.87
N GLY A 32 4.95 13.91 -8.09
CA GLY A 32 6.26 13.59 -8.65
C GLY A 32 6.98 12.42 -7.97
N ILE A 33 6.26 11.63 -7.17
CA ILE A 33 6.80 10.51 -6.40
C ILE A 33 6.79 9.25 -7.27
N LYS A 34 7.91 8.52 -7.33
CA LYS A 34 8.00 7.21 -8.01
C LYS A 34 8.15 6.07 -7.00
N PRO A 35 7.61 4.87 -7.32
CA PRO A 35 6.79 4.55 -8.49
C PRO A 35 5.34 5.05 -8.37
N ASN A 36 4.71 5.38 -9.50
CA ASN A 36 3.35 5.94 -9.54
C ASN A 36 2.42 5.36 -10.60
N SER A 37 2.85 4.39 -11.40
CA SER A 37 1.94 3.70 -12.33
C SER A 37 1.01 2.74 -11.58
N LEU A 38 -0.24 2.61 -12.04
CA LEU A 38 -1.23 1.73 -11.41
C LEU A 38 -0.72 0.29 -11.22
N SER A 39 -0.11 -0.28 -12.25
CA SER A 39 0.46 -1.63 -12.20
C SER A 39 1.60 -1.76 -11.18
N SER A 40 2.38 -0.69 -10.98
CA SER A 40 3.37 -0.67 -9.89
C SER A 40 2.69 -0.67 -8.53
N ILE A 41 1.65 0.16 -8.34
CA ILE A 41 0.91 0.21 -7.08
C ILE A 41 0.27 -1.15 -6.77
N GLU A 42 -0.39 -1.78 -7.74
CA GLU A 42 -0.96 -3.13 -7.64
C GLU A 42 0.09 -4.18 -7.25
N LYS A 43 1.27 -4.12 -7.89
CA LYS A 43 2.39 -5.02 -7.57
C LYS A 43 2.86 -4.86 -6.13
N TYR A 44 3.09 -3.63 -5.66
CA TYR A 44 3.48 -3.36 -4.27
C TYR A 44 2.44 -3.86 -3.27
N ILE A 45 1.15 -3.70 -3.57
CA ILE A 45 0.07 -4.21 -2.72
C ILE A 45 0.07 -5.75 -2.72
N SER A 46 0.31 -6.37 -3.87
CA SER A 46 0.42 -7.82 -3.97
C SER A 46 1.61 -8.36 -3.16
N ASP A 47 2.74 -7.69 -3.25
CA ASP A 47 3.96 -8.03 -2.48
C ASP A 47 3.72 -7.82 -0.98
N LEU A 48 3.02 -6.76 -0.58
CA LEU A 48 2.59 -6.54 0.82
C LEU A 48 1.68 -7.68 1.31
N ARG A 49 0.72 -8.12 0.50
CA ARG A 49 -0.12 -9.27 0.88
C ARG A 49 0.72 -10.53 1.11
N ALA A 50 1.63 -10.86 0.19
CA ALA A 50 2.52 -12.01 0.34
C ALA A 50 3.41 -11.89 1.59
N LYS A 51 4.01 -10.71 1.79
CA LYS A 51 4.90 -10.37 2.92
C LYS A 51 4.23 -10.54 4.28
N PHE A 52 2.94 -10.20 4.38
CA PHE A 52 2.15 -10.35 5.60
C PHE A 52 1.37 -11.68 5.68
N GLY A 53 1.41 -12.52 4.64
CA GLY A 53 0.60 -13.74 4.56
C GLY A 53 -0.91 -13.47 4.46
N ALA A 54 -1.30 -12.29 3.95
CA ALA A 54 -2.68 -11.87 3.84
C ALA A 54 -3.36 -12.48 2.60
N LYS A 55 -4.56 -13.03 2.79
CA LYS A 55 -5.35 -13.66 1.72
C LYS A 55 -6.08 -12.66 0.82
N ASN A 56 -6.40 -11.47 1.34
CA ASN A 56 -7.09 -10.41 0.62
C ASN A 56 -6.76 -9.04 1.24
N MET A 57 -7.24 -7.96 0.63
CA MET A 57 -6.98 -6.59 1.09
C MET A 57 -7.54 -6.30 2.47
N PHE A 58 -8.72 -6.81 2.79
CA PHE A 58 -9.32 -6.62 4.10
C PHE A 58 -8.49 -7.29 5.19
N HIS A 59 -8.03 -8.52 4.95
CA HIS A 59 -7.15 -9.25 5.85
C HIS A 59 -5.82 -8.52 6.06
N LEU A 60 -5.22 -7.99 4.98
CA LEU A 60 -4.03 -7.15 5.06
C LEU A 60 -4.28 -5.91 5.94
N GLY A 61 -5.41 -5.21 5.72
CA GLY A 61 -5.79 -4.03 6.50
C GLY A 61 -5.96 -4.33 7.99
N VAL A 62 -6.63 -5.42 8.36
CA VAL A 62 -6.79 -5.85 9.76
C VAL A 62 -5.44 -6.20 10.39
N MET A 63 -4.56 -6.89 9.66
CA MET A 63 -3.21 -7.22 10.14
C MET A 63 -2.39 -5.96 10.41
N ILE A 64 -2.40 -5.00 9.48
CA ILE A 64 -1.69 -3.72 9.64
C ILE A 64 -2.30 -2.89 10.77
N GLY A 65 -3.62 -2.78 10.85
CA GLY A 65 -4.29 -1.96 11.87
C GLY A 65 -4.11 -2.46 13.31
N LYS A 66 -3.97 -3.78 13.51
CA LYS A 66 -3.62 -4.36 14.82
C LYS A 66 -2.20 -3.99 15.26
N LEU A 67 -1.33 -3.67 14.32
CA LEU A 67 0.06 -3.31 14.53
C LEU A 67 0.15 -1.78 14.59
N LYS A 68 -0.33 -1.14 15.68
CA LYS A 68 -0.30 0.33 15.91
C LYS A 68 0.78 1.04 15.05
N VAL A 69 0.39 1.54 13.88
CA VAL A 69 1.27 2.23 12.92
C VAL A 69 1.34 3.70 13.31
#